data_AF-A0A0F7JX07-F1
#
_entry.id   AF-A0A0F7JX07-F1
#
_cell.length_a   1.000
_cell.length_b   1.000
_cell.length_c   1.000
_cell.angle_alpha   90.00
_cell.angle_beta   90.00
_cell.angle_gamma   90.00
#
_symmetry.space_group_name_H-M   'P 1'
#
loop_
_entity.id
_entity.type
_entity.pdbx_description
1 polymer ?
#
loop_
_entity_poly.entity_id
_entity_poly.type
_entity_poly.pdbx_seq_one_letter_code
_entity_poly.pdbx_strand_id
1 'polypeptide(L)'
;MESTMNTNRIIATSLLAITTGGLSLPGWALLDRVEYVDIRKADGIHINDGKIVVEATNGEYNKVTSGNSVNYHMEMKAGCKNYNILKSTDMVFGNPNIGGGIAEYHPYYTVHLFARGQKSIGYTSAEMQVPLSELPFNPVQLCKDMLQTKQNQGVSKLQVMNSDQHLSRNIALSAVASCGPKSNASKRYFEKATTNVAVDIICKASGGVGSIKAKSTPISGANSIGGGYQPLMITQAQITTNKIHDAGYCPSDKQFTVSFKGHGKGYIRYSIVMGGNSVYQSFPISYNSDEGYKQHHFSYTAALDENKTWEKINKEFKRDFSLLIEEKDENAKKFTWSKKGHFTGLSWYYTCKPKPAVPTVNPGFKAPGSTPVIPGQLTPRAQATSPSKPVRKITTTPPGPQPIPQLQLKSPTSEEQPKRVIR
;
A
#
# COMPACT_ATOMS: atom_id res chain seq x y z
N MET A 1 -15.95 7.85 18.42
CA MET A 1 -15.98 8.80 17.30
C MET A 1 -16.83 8.16 16.21
N GLU A 2 -18.10 8.52 16.21
CA GLU A 2 -19.10 8.06 15.25
C GLU A 2 -18.75 8.62 13.86
N SER A 3 -18.55 7.73 12.89
CA SER A 3 -18.38 8.11 11.49
C SER A 3 -19.71 7.95 10.79
N THR A 4 -20.43 9.06 10.67
CA THR A 4 -21.65 9.19 9.88
C THR A 4 -21.33 9.00 8.40
N MET A 5 -21.79 7.88 7.83
CA MET A 5 -21.85 7.67 6.38
C MET A 5 -22.87 8.64 5.77
N ASN A 6 -22.38 9.64 5.06
CA ASN A 6 -23.21 10.60 4.34
C ASN A 6 -23.62 10.00 2.98
N THR A 7 -24.83 9.44 2.91
CA THR A 7 -25.44 8.93 1.67
C THR A 7 -26.14 10.08 0.94
N ASN A 8 -25.42 10.79 0.08
CA ASN A 8 -26.04 11.74 -0.85
C ASN A 8 -26.75 10.97 -1.98
N ARG A 9 -28.01 10.59 -1.73
CA ARG A 9 -28.98 10.24 -2.77
C ARG A 9 -29.49 11.55 -3.38
N ILE A 10 -29.04 11.87 -4.59
CA ILE A 10 -29.68 12.90 -5.41
C ILE A 10 -31.01 12.34 -5.87
N ILE A 11 -32.10 12.75 -5.21
CA ILE A 11 -33.47 12.53 -5.67
C ILE A 11 -33.76 13.65 -6.66
N ALA A 12 -33.68 13.35 -7.95
CA ALA A 12 -34.20 14.22 -9.00
C ALA A 12 -35.72 14.33 -8.84
N THR A 13 -36.19 15.41 -8.22
CA THR A 13 -37.61 15.72 -8.10
C THR A 13 -38.04 16.39 -9.40
N SER A 14 -38.55 15.60 -10.34
CA SER A 14 -39.15 16.13 -11.56
C SER A 14 -40.52 16.72 -11.24
N LEU A 15 -40.61 18.06 -11.32
CA LEU A 15 -41.86 18.81 -11.29
C LEU A 15 -42.71 18.41 -12.51
N LEU A 16 -43.84 17.73 -12.29
CA LEU A 16 -44.89 17.58 -13.30
C LEU A 16 -45.73 18.86 -13.36
N ALA A 17 -45.53 19.67 -14.39
CA ALA A 17 -46.51 20.66 -14.81
C ALA A 17 -47.50 19.96 -15.76
N ILE A 18 -48.72 19.73 -15.30
CA ILE A 18 -49.83 19.23 -16.11
C ILE A 18 -50.48 20.45 -16.77
N THR A 19 -50.15 20.70 -18.04
CA THR A 19 -50.94 21.59 -18.90
C THR A 19 -51.79 20.71 -19.82
N THR A 20 -53.08 20.69 -19.55
CA THR A 20 -54.11 20.07 -20.40
C THR A 20 -54.28 20.92 -21.66
N GLY A 21 -53.63 20.49 -22.74
CA GLY A 21 -53.81 21.04 -24.09
C GLY A 21 -53.42 19.98 -25.11
N GLY A 22 -54.43 19.41 -25.78
CA GLY A 22 -54.27 18.30 -26.72
C GLY A 22 -53.38 18.66 -27.92
N LEU A 23 -52.17 18.13 -27.91
CA LEU A 23 -51.34 17.89 -29.09
C LEU A 23 -50.88 16.44 -28.99
N SER A 24 -51.36 15.60 -29.90
CA SER A 24 -50.86 14.24 -30.08
C SER A 24 -49.40 14.32 -30.57
N LEU A 25 -48.47 14.42 -29.62
CA LEU A 25 -47.06 14.26 -29.90
C LEU A 25 -46.85 12.87 -30.50
N PRO A 26 -46.26 12.76 -31.70
CA PRO A 26 -46.10 11.48 -32.36
C PRO A 26 -45.24 10.58 -31.45
N GLY A 27 -45.72 9.37 -31.17
CA GLY A 27 -45.20 8.41 -30.18
C GLY A 27 -43.81 7.82 -30.48
N TRP A 28 -42.83 8.66 -30.81
CA TRP A 28 -41.45 8.29 -31.13
C TRP A 28 -40.48 8.47 -29.94
N ALA A 29 -40.96 8.92 -28.78
CA ALA A 29 -40.10 9.48 -27.73
C ALA A 29 -39.81 8.57 -26.51
N LEU A 30 -40.13 7.27 -26.52
CA LEU A 30 -39.80 6.39 -25.39
C LEU A 30 -39.17 5.05 -25.84
N LEU A 31 -38.21 5.12 -26.75
CA LEU A 31 -37.34 3.99 -27.07
C LEU A 31 -36.03 4.08 -26.30
N ASP A 32 -36.10 4.13 -24.97
CA ASP A 32 -34.96 3.72 -24.14
C ASP A 32 -34.69 2.25 -24.47
N ARG A 33 -33.60 1.98 -25.20
CA ARG A 33 -33.30 0.63 -25.69
C ARG A 33 -32.30 -0.12 -24.81
N VAL A 34 -31.47 0.60 -24.08
CA VAL A 34 -30.65 0.06 -23.00
C VAL A 34 -31.47 0.15 -21.71
N GLU A 35 -31.55 -0.95 -20.97
CA GLU A 35 -32.30 -1.02 -19.72
C GLU A 35 -31.50 -0.48 -18.56
N TYR A 36 -30.25 -0.95 -18.45
CA TYR A 36 -29.30 -0.52 -17.45
C TYR A 36 -27.88 -0.74 -17.95
N VAL A 37 -26.97 0.09 -17.47
CA VAL A 37 -25.52 -0.11 -17.47
C VAL A 37 -25.05 0.30 -16.09
N ASP A 38 -24.13 -0.47 -15.53
CA ASP A 38 -23.57 -0.17 -14.21
C ASP A 38 -22.15 -0.70 -14.13
N ILE A 39 -21.32 -0.02 -13.33
CA ILE A 39 -19.91 -0.31 -13.13
C ILE A 39 -19.57 -0.20 -11.65
N ARG A 40 -18.80 -1.16 -11.16
CA ARG A 40 -18.27 -1.15 -9.79
C ARG A 40 -16.88 -1.75 -9.75
N LYS A 41 -16.19 -1.57 -8.63
CA LYS A 41 -14.95 -2.33 -8.37
C LYS A 41 -15.29 -3.81 -8.25
N ALA A 42 -14.45 -4.67 -8.78
CA ALA A 42 -14.62 -6.11 -8.64
C ALA A 42 -14.52 -6.52 -7.16
N ASP A 43 -15.32 -7.51 -6.77
CA ASP A 43 -15.20 -8.09 -5.43
C ASP A 43 -13.83 -8.82 -5.29
N GLY A 44 -13.32 -8.93 -4.06
CA GLY A 44 -12.03 -9.59 -3.76
C GLY A 44 -10.89 -8.65 -3.36
N ILE A 45 -9.70 -9.24 -3.13
CA ILE A 45 -8.50 -8.52 -2.70
C ILE A 45 -7.56 -8.34 -3.90
N HIS A 46 -7.54 -7.14 -4.47
CA HIS A 46 -6.69 -6.78 -5.61
C HIS A 46 -5.50 -5.95 -5.14
N ILE A 47 -4.46 -6.64 -4.68
CA ILE A 47 -3.22 -6.01 -4.20
C ILE A 47 -2.56 -5.38 -5.43
N ASN A 48 -2.50 -4.05 -5.47
CA ASN A 48 -1.94 -3.18 -6.53
C ASN A 48 -2.96 -2.47 -7.43
N ASP A 49 -4.26 -2.60 -7.19
CA ASP A 49 -5.26 -1.83 -7.92
C ASP A 49 -5.04 -0.32 -7.74
N GLY A 50 -4.94 0.39 -8.87
CA GLY A 50 -4.71 1.83 -8.88
C GLY A 50 -3.38 2.26 -8.26
N LYS A 51 -2.40 1.36 -8.07
CA LYS A 51 -1.16 1.69 -7.36
C LYS A 51 -0.01 1.98 -8.32
N ILE A 52 0.63 3.13 -8.14
CA ILE A 52 1.85 3.52 -8.84
C ILE A 52 2.96 3.74 -7.82
N VAL A 53 4.13 3.17 -8.06
CA VAL A 53 5.30 3.35 -7.17
C VAL A 53 6.37 4.13 -7.91
N VAL A 54 6.79 5.25 -7.35
CA VAL A 54 7.86 6.11 -7.88
C VAL A 54 9.04 6.07 -6.93
N GLU A 55 10.19 5.61 -7.42
CA GLU A 55 11.43 5.55 -6.66
C GLU A 55 12.31 6.78 -6.92
N ALA A 56 13.03 7.14 -5.86
CA ALA A 56 14.07 8.14 -5.93
C ALA A 56 15.43 7.50 -6.25
N THR A 57 16.08 8.02 -7.29
CA THR A 57 17.44 7.67 -7.70
C THR A 57 18.31 8.92 -7.56
N ASN A 58 19.45 8.82 -6.88
CA ASN A 58 20.36 9.96 -6.64
C ASN A 58 19.68 11.15 -5.94
N GLY A 59 18.76 10.87 -5.03
CA GLY A 59 18.03 11.90 -4.31
C GLY A 59 16.92 12.56 -5.14
N GLU A 60 16.50 12.01 -6.27
CA GLU A 60 15.42 12.58 -7.08
C GLU A 60 14.46 11.50 -7.57
N TYR A 61 13.15 11.78 -7.50
CA TYR A 61 12.12 10.92 -8.05
C TYR A 61 12.24 10.89 -9.57
N ASN A 62 12.68 9.77 -10.14
CA ASN A 62 12.98 9.69 -11.58
C ASN A 62 12.50 8.39 -12.24
N LYS A 63 12.01 7.42 -11.48
CA LYS A 63 11.69 6.09 -12.01
C LYS A 63 10.38 5.55 -11.43
N VAL A 64 9.48 5.09 -12.29
CA VAL A 64 8.31 4.29 -11.88
C VAL A 64 8.74 2.82 -11.79
N THR A 65 8.43 2.13 -10.69
CA THR A 65 8.80 0.72 -10.47
C THR A 65 7.64 -0.25 -10.47
N SER A 66 6.39 0.24 -10.52
CA SER A 66 5.18 -0.57 -10.63
C SER A 66 4.92 -1.14 -12.04
N GLY A 67 5.86 -1.02 -12.98
CA GLY A 67 5.70 -1.44 -14.39
C GLY A 67 5.28 -0.29 -15.30
N ASN A 68 4.84 -0.63 -16.53
CA ASN A 68 4.43 0.35 -17.56
C ASN A 68 2.91 0.60 -17.60
N SER A 69 2.15 -0.03 -16.70
CA SER A 69 0.69 0.07 -16.62
C SER A 69 0.21 0.10 -15.17
N VAL A 70 -1.05 0.48 -15.00
CA VAL A 70 -1.79 0.44 -13.73
C VAL A 70 -2.98 -0.47 -13.90
N ASN A 71 -3.15 -1.41 -12.99
CA ASN A 71 -4.22 -2.39 -13.06
C ASN A 71 -5.46 -1.88 -12.31
N TYR A 72 -6.63 -2.16 -12.87
CA TYR A 72 -7.92 -1.95 -12.21
C TYR A 72 -8.79 -3.18 -12.43
N HIS A 73 -9.26 -3.79 -11.35
CA HIS A 73 -10.24 -4.86 -11.41
C HIS A 73 -11.63 -4.27 -11.23
N MET A 74 -12.40 -4.27 -12.31
CA MET A 74 -13.74 -3.69 -12.37
C MET A 74 -14.75 -4.76 -12.75
N GLU A 75 -16.02 -4.52 -12.41
CA GLU A 75 -17.15 -5.32 -12.85
C GLU A 75 -18.16 -4.42 -13.52
N MET A 76 -18.76 -4.91 -14.61
CA MET A 76 -19.89 -4.23 -15.23
C MET A 76 -21.08 -5.17 -15.38
N LYS A 77 -22.28 -4.61 -15.30
CA LYS A 77 -23.52 -5.28 -15.72
C LYS A 77 -24.23 -4.41 -16.75
N ALA A 78 -24.93 -5.05 -17.68
CA ALA A 78 -25.69 -4.36 -18.72
C ALA A 78 -26.90 -5.17 -19.15
N GLY A 79 -27.95 -4.48 -19.61
CA GLY A 79 -29.18 -5.12 -20.10
C GLY A 79 -29.87 -4.29 -21.17
N CYS A 80 -30.58 -4.96 -22.09
CA CYS A 80 -31.36 -4.33 -23.16
C CYS A 80 -32.87 -4.51 -22.95
N LYS A 81 -33.63 -3.44 -23.18
CA LYS A 81 -35.10 -3.46 -23.14
C LYS A 81 -35.68 -4.22 -24.34
N ASN A 82 -36.87 -4.81 -24.14
CA ASN A 82 -37.68 -5.47 -25.19
C ASN A 82 -36.94 -6.63 -25.90
N TYR A 83 -37.03 -6.67 -27.24
CA TYR A 83 -36.41 -7.66 -28.12
C TYR A 83 -34.99 -7.28 -28.59
N ASN A 84 -34.39 -6.25 -27.98
CA ASN A 84 -33.01 -5.88 -28.30
C ASN A 84 -32.02 -6.82 -27.59
N ILE A 85 -30.85 -6.94 -28.18
CA ILE A 85 -29.71 -7.70 -27.65
C ILE A 85 -28.49 -6.80 -27.52
N LEU A 86 -27.57 -7.18 -26.64
CA LEU A 86 -26.27 -6.56 -26.48
C LEU A 86 -25.46 -6.74 -27.77
N LYS A 87 -24.95 -5.62 -28.29
CA LYS A 87 -24.11 -5.53 -29.48
C LYS A 87 -22.64 -5.32 -29.11
N SER A 88 -22.37 -4.52 -28.08
CA SER A 88 -21.06 -4.35 -27.45
C SER A 88 -21.19 -4.09 -25.95
N THR A 89 -20.15 -4.42 -25.20
CA THR A 89 -20.00 -4.17 -23.76
C THR A 89 -18.53 -3.92 -23.50
N ASP A 90 -18.18 -2.70 -23.14
CA ASP A 90 -16.83 -2.18 -23.16
C ASP A 90 -16.55 -1.47 -21.83
N MET A 91 -15.40 -1.74 -21.21
CA MET A 91 -14.88 -0.93 -20.10
C MET A 91 -13.84 0.03 -20.64
N VAL A 92 -13.99 1.32 -20.33
CA VAL A 92 -13.24 2.41 -20.93
C VAL A 92 -12.54 3.21 -19.84
N PHE A 93 -11.25 3.49 -20.02
CA PHE A 93 -10.50 4.41 -19.17
C PHE A 93 -10.86 5.85 -19.55
N GLY A 94 -11.59 6.55 -18.68
CA GLY A 94 -12.08 7.89 -18.91
C GLY A 94 -13.61 7.99 -18.91
N ASN A 95 -14.11 9.06 -19.53
CA ASN A 95 -15.54 9.38 -19.60
C ASN A 95 -15.93 9.61 -21.07
N PRO A 96 -16.15 8.54 -21.86
CA PRO A 96 -16.43 8.65 -23.29
C PRO A 96 -17.71 9.44 -23.53
N ASN A 97 -17.71 10.35 -24.50
CA ASN A 97 -18.91 11.09 -24.87
C ASN A 97 -19.84 10.16 -25.67
N ILE A 98 -21.07 9.99 -25.19
CA ILE A 98 -22.08 9.12 -25.79
C ILE A 98 -23.33 9.93 -26.03
N GLY A 99 -23.80 9.96 -27.27
CA GLY A 99 -25.01 10.68 -27.65
C GLY A 99 -25.71 10.06 -28.86
N GLY A 100 -27.04 9.90 -28.78
CA GLY A 100 -27.90 9.70 -29.96
C GLY A 100 -27.67 8.44 -30.81
N GLY A 101 -26.96 7.42 -30.30
CA GLY A 101 -26.62 6.22 -31.07
C GLY A 101 -25.19 6.20 -31.63
N ILE A 102 -24.38 7.21 -31.31
CA ILE A 102 -22.96 7.28 -31.64
C ILE A 102 -22.17 7.25 -30.33
N ALA A 103 -21.16 6.39 -30.26
CA ALA A 103 -20.06 6.54 -29.32
C ALA A 103 -18.96 7.29 -30.06
N GLU A 104 -18.62 8.50 -29.59
CA GLU A 104 -17.51 9.24 -30.20
C GLU A 104 -16.24 8.42 -30.06
N TYR A 105 -15.52 8.24 -31.17
CA TYR A 105 -14.23 7.58 -31.14
C TYR A 105 -13.28 8.42 -30.31
N HIS A 106 -12.88 7.88 -29.16
CA HIS A 106 -11.90 8.50 -28.29
C HIS A 106 -10.74 7.52 -28.13
N PRO A 107 -9.47 7.97 -28.13
CA PRO A 107 -8.29 7.10 -28.00
C PRO A 107 -8.15 6.45 -26.60
N TYR A 108 -9.23 6.34 -25.84
CA TYR A 108 -9.20 5.75 -24.51
C TYR A 108 -8.87 4.26 -24.56
N TYR A 109 -8.01 3.84 -23.64
CA TYR A 109 -7.77 2.43 -23.38
C TYR A 109 -9.10 1.72 -23.06
N THR A 110 -9.42 0.68 -23.83
CA THR A 110 -10.71 -0.01 -23.79
C THR A 110 -10.49 -1.51 -23.66
N VAL A 111 -11.27 -2.15 -22.77
CA VAL A 111 -11.35 -3.61 -22.61
C VAL A 111 -12.73 -4.08 -23.05
N HIS A 112 -12.77 -4.95 -24.06
CA HIS A 112 -14.02 -5.52 -24.57
C HIS A 112 -14.44 -6.74 -23.76
N LEU A 113 -15.69 -6.75 -23.29
CA LEU A 113 -16.32 -7.92 -22.69
C LEU A 113 -17.16 -8.67 -23.71
N PHE A 114 -17.07 -9.99 -23.70
CA PHE A 114 -17.83 -10.85 -24.60
C PHE A 114 -19.26 -11.07 -24.09
N ALA A 115 -20.19 -10.23 -24.55
CA ALA A 115 -21.63 -10.33 -24.23
C ALA A 115 -22.55 -10.35 -25.46
N ARG A 116 -21.98 -10.39 -26.67
CA ARG A 116 -22.72 -10.19 -27.92
C ARG A 116 -23.78 -11.27 -28.12
N GLY A 117 -25.01 -10.86 -28.44
CA GLY A 117 -26.12 -11.78 -28.70
C GLY A 117 -26.98 -12.11 -27.49
N GLN A 118 -26.56 -11.73 -26.29
CA GLN A 118 -27.34 -11.89 -25.05
C GLN A 118 -28.23 -10.68 -24.81
N LYS A 119 -29.33 -10.85 -24.08
CA LYS A 119 -30.20 -9.73 -23.68
C LYS A 119 -29.59 -8.90 -22.55
N SER A 120 -28.85 -9.56 -21.67
CA SER A 120 -28.24 -8.96 -20.48
C SER A 120 -27.02 -9.76 -20.05
N ILE A 121 -26.13 -9.12 -19.31
CA ILE A 121 -25.06 -9.73 -18.53
C ILE A 121 -25.20 -9.33 -17.06
N GLY A 122 -24.85 -10.24 -16.16
CA GLY A 122 -24.63 -9.94 -14.75
C GLY A 122 -23.35 -9.13 -14.55
N TYR A 123 -22.91 -8.96 -13.30
CA TYR A 123 -21.59 -8.39 -13.04
C TYR A 123 -20.51 -9.33 -13.58
N THR A 124 -19.87 -8.90 -14.65
CA THR A 124 -18.75 -9.59 -15.29
C THR A 124 -17.48 -8.82 -14.99
N SER A 125 -16.50 -9.49 -14.37
CA SER A 125 -15.22 -8.90 -14.02
C SER A 125 -14.31 -8.70 -15.23
N ALA A 126 -13.55 -7.62 -15.23
CA ALA A 126 -12.49 -7.34 -16.18
C ALA A 126 -11.28 -6.75 -15.46
N GLU A 127 -10.09 -7.10 -15.92
CA GLU A 127 -8.85 -6.43 -15.54
C GLU A 127 -8.49 -5.43 -16.63
N MET A 128 -8.35 -4.15 -16.25
CA MET A 128 -7.87 -3.09 -17.13
C MET A 128 -6.41 -2.78 -16.81
N GLN A 129 -5.49 -3.08 -17.72
CA GLN A 129 -4.07 -2.75 -17.58
C GLN A 129 -3.77 -1.43 -18.31
N VAL A 130 -4.12 -0.32 -17.68
CA VAL A 130 -4.05 1.02 -18.30
C VAL A 130 -2.58 1.45 -18.42
N PRO A 131 -2.05 1.71 -19.62
CA PRO A 131 -0.68 2.18 -19.80
C PRO A 131 -0.45 3.52 -19.08
N LEU A 132 0.74 3.71 -18.51
CA LEU A 132 1.08 4.98 -17.83
C LEU A 132 1.01 6.20 -18.76
N SER A 133 1.19 6.01 -20.07
CA SER A 133 1.06 7.05 -21.09
C SER A 133 -0.38 7.54 -21.29
N GLU A 134 -1.37 6.74 -20.93
CA GLU A 134 -2.79 7.09 -21.04
C GLU A 134 -3.30 7.87 -19.81
N LEU A 135 -2.51 7.93 -18.73
CA LEU A 135 -2.90 8.69 -17.54
C LEU A 135 -2.90 10.20 -17.83
N PRO A 136 -3.86 10.97 -17.30
CA PRO A 136 -3.92 12.42 -17.51
C PRO A 136 -2.87 13.19 -16.68
N PHE A 137 -1.92 12.50 -16.06
CA PHE A 137 -0.87 13.07 -15.23
C PHE A 137 0.40 12.22 -15.30
N ASN A 138 1.54 12.86 -15.07
CA ASN A 138 2.83 12.19 -14.94
C ASN A 138 3.11 11.89 -13.45
N PRO A 139 3.15 10.63 -13.01
CA PRO A 139 3.36 10.28 -11.59
C PRO A 139 4.73 10.72 -11.06
N VAL A 140 5.77 10.71 -11.91
CA VAL A 140 7.11 11.17 -11.52
C VAL A 140 7.09 12.67 -11.23
N GLN A 141 6.45 13.45 -12.11
CA GLN A 141 6.33 14.89 -11.92
C GLN A 141 5.54 15.22 -10.65
N LEU A 142 4.46 14.50 -10.36
CA LEU A 142 3.68 14.68 -9.13
C LEU A 142 4.54 14.48 -7.86
N CYS A 143 5.42 13.47 -7.85
CA CYS A 143 6.36 13.28 -6.74
C CYS A 143 7.42 14.40 -6.66
N LYS A 144 7.91 14.92 -7.79
CA LYS A 144 8.82 16.08 -7.82
C LYS A 144 8.15 17.35 -7.29
N ASP A 145 6.93 17.64 -7.73
CA ASP A 145 6.16 18.81 -7.32
C ASP A 145 5.84 18.78 -5.82
N MET A 146 5.50 17.60 -5.30
CA MET A 146 5.30 17.38 -3.87
C MET A 146 6.60 17.65 -3.08
N LEU A 147 7.74 17.13 -3.55
CA LEU A 147 9.03 17.38 -2.90
C LEU A 147 9.35 18.87 -2.86
N GLN A 148 9.20 19.57 -4.00
CA GLN A 148 9.40 21.01 -4.08
C GLN A 148 8.46 21.78 -3.16
N THR A 149 7.19 21.39 -3.11
CA THR A 149 6.18 22.01 -2.23
C THR A 149 6.60 21.90 -0.75
N LYS A 150 7.10 20.73 -0.33
CA LYS A 150 7.59 20.52 1.04
C LYS A 150 8.87 21.32 1.32
N GLN A 151 9.77 21.44 0.35
CA GLN A 151 10.97 22.28 0.47
C GLN A 151 10.61 23.76 0.63
N ASN A 152 9.63 24.26 -0.14
CA ASN A 152 9.12 25.62 -0.01
C ASN A 152 8.46 25.88 1.35
N GLN A 153 7.98 24.83 2.04
CA GLN A 153 7.47 24.87 3.41
C GLN A 153 8.58 24.76 4.48
N GLY A 154 9.87 24.79 4.08
CA GLY A 154 11.02 24.68 4.99
C GLY A 154 11.37 23.25 5.40
N VAL A 155 10.70 22.22 4.86
CA VAL A 155 11.02 20.81 5.15
C VAL A 155 12.26 20.42 4.34
N SER A 156 13.29 19.91 5.03
CA SER A 156 14.50 19.46 4.33
C SER A 156 14.20 18.31 3.37
N LYS A 157 14.89 18.30 2.22
CA LYS A 157 14.80 17.22 1.22
C LYS A 157 14.99 15.84 1.85
N LEU A 158 15.99 15.71 2.73
CA LEU A 158 16.28 14.46 3.45
C LEU A 158 15.09 14.02 4.32
N GLN A 159 14.42 14.94 5.01
CA GLN A 159 13.26 14.61 5.83
C GLN A 159 12.08 14.09 5.00
N VAL A 160 11.81 14.69 3.84
CA VAL A 160 10.76 14.20 2.93
C VAL A 160 11.10 12.81 2.41
N MET A 161 12.35 12.60 2.02
CA MET A 161 12.81 11.36 1.38
C MET A 161 13.09 10.21 2.35
N ASN A 162 13.02 10.45 3.67
CA ASN A 162 13.17 9.43 4.70
C ASN A 162 11.86 8.67 5.01
N SER A 163 10.75 9.01 4.34
CA SER A 163 9.48 8.32 4.50
C SER A 163 8.71 8.27 3.19
N ASP A 164 7.99 7.18 2.96
CA ASP A 164 7.10 7.05 1.81
C ASP A 164 6.04 8.16 1.86
N GLN A 165 5.85 8.84 0.73
CA GLN A 165 4.78 9.83 0.59
C GLN A 165 3.67 9.25 -0.30
N HIS A 166 2.42 9.48 0.10
CA HIS A 166 1.25 9.02 -0.64
C HIS A 166 0.53 10.22 -1.26
N LEU A 167 0.25 10.14 -2.55
CA LEU A 167 -0.55 11.09 -3.31
C LEU A 167 -1.72 10.34 -3.93
N SER A 168 -2.92 10.91 -3.85
CA SER A 168 -4.11 10.32 -4.48
C SER A 168 -4.62 11.20 -5.62
N ARG A 169 -5.00 10.56 -6.73
CA ARG A 169 -5.65 11.20 -7.88
C ARG A 169 -6.87 10.41 -8.30
N ASN A 170 -7.98 11.09 -8.55
CA ASN A 170 -9.18 10.43 -9.07
C ASN A 170 -9.12 10.37 -10.59
N ILE A 171 -9.48 9.22 -11.14
CA ILE A 171 -9.68 8.99 -12.57
C ILE A 171 -11.09 8.45 -12.78
N ALA A 172 -11.67 8.72 -13.95
CA ALA A 172 -12.95 8.14 -14.35
C ALA A 172 -12.72 6.80 -15.05
N LEU A 173 -13.52 5.80 -14.69
CA LEU A 173 -13.66 4.55 -15.44
C LEU A 173 -15.13 4.41 -15.84
N SER A 174 -15.39 4.02 -17.08
CA SER A 174 -16.76 3.92 -17.58
C SER A 174 -17.05 2.52 -18.12
N ALA A 175 -18.23 1.99 -17.82
CA ALA A 175 -18.80 0.88 -18.58
C ALA A 175 -19.70 1.47 -19.67
N VAL A 176 -19.53 0.97 -20.89
CA VAL A 176 -20.32 1.35 -22.06
C VAL A 176 -20.97 0.09 -22.61
N ALA A 177 -22.27 0.13 -22.84
CA ALA A 177 -22.95 -0.97 -23.52
C ALA A 177 -23.75 -0.43 -24.69
N SER A 178 -23.86 -1.24 -25.75
CA SER A 178 -24.75 -0.95 -26.85
C SER A 178 -25.81 -2.02 -27.05
N CYS A 179 -27.05 -1.59 -27.28
CA CYS A 179 -28.20 -2.44 -27.55
C CYS A 179 -28.72 -2.21 -28.96
N GLY A 180 -29.25 -3.26 -29.58
CA GLY A 180 -29.89 -3.16 -30.89
C GLY A 180 -30.74 -4.39 -31.23
N PRO A 181 -31.64 -4.29 -32.22
CA PRO A 181 -32.48 -5.40 -32.64
C PRO A 181 -31.62 -6.58 -33.15
N LYS A 182 -32.05 -7.82 -32.89
CA LYS A 182 -31.31 -9.02 -33.30
C LYS A 182 -31.06 -9.06 -34.82
N SER A 183 -32.04 -8.64 -35.62
CA SER A 183 -32.03 -8.67 -37.09
C SER A 183 -31.19 -7.58 -37.76
N ASN A 184 -30.78 -6.52 -37.06
CA ASN A 184 -30.00 -5.43 -37.65
C ASN A 184 -28.76 -5.15 -36.81
N ALA A 185 -27.58 -5.48 -37.34
CA ALA A 185 -26.30 -5.33 -36.66
C ALA A 185 -25.78 -3.87 -36.61
N SER A 186 -26.23 -3.03 -37.54
CA SER A 186 -25.78 -1.65 -37.70
C SER A 186 -26.48 -0.68 -36.75
N LYS A 187 -27.72 -0.99 -36.37
CA LYS A 187 -28.51 -0.16 -35.47
C LYS A 187 -28.09 -0.40 -34.01
N ARG A 188 -27.38 0.56 -33.43
CA ARG A 188 -26.87 0.52 -32.05
C ARG A 188 -27.34 1.74 -31.26
N TYR A 189 -27.61 1.52 -29.98
CA TYR A 189 -27.95 2.54 -29.00
C TYR A 189 -27.04 2.34 -27.82
N PHE A 190 -26.34 3.39 -27.43
CA PHE A 190 -25.30 3.32 -26.41
C PHE A 190 -25.81 3.95 -25.12
N GLU A 191 -25.38 3.40 -24.00
CA GLU A 191 -25.56 3.96 -22.66
C GLU A 191 -24.27 3.72 -21.88
N LYS A 192 -24.01 4.53 -20.85
CA LYS A 192 -22.84 4.36 -19.99
C LYS A 192 -23.14 4.56 -18.52
N ALA A 193 -22.31 3.94 -17.70
CA ALA A 193 -22.14 4.29 -16.30
C ALA A 193 -20.67 4.64 -16.05
N THR A 194 -20.43 5.68 -15.26
CA THR A 194 -19.08 6.15 -14.93
C THR A 194 -18.89 6.12 -13.42
N THR A 195 -17.73 5.66 -12.98
CA THR A 195 -17.31 5.68 -11.58
C THR A 195 -15.93 6.30 -11.46
N ASN A 196 -15.67 7.00 -10.36
CA ASN A 196 -14.35 7.54 -10.08
C ASN A 196 -13.58 6.56 -9.20
N VAL A 197 -12.36 6.22 -9.60
CA VAL A 197 -11.45 5.41 -8.79
C VAL A 197 -10.20 6.22 -8.45
N ALA A 198 -9.69 6.00 -7.24
CA ALA A 198 -8.47 6.63 -6.76
C ALA A 198 -7.25 5.85 -7.27
N VAL A 199 -6.28 6.58 -7.78
CA VAL A 199 -4.91 6.14 -8.07
C VAL A 199 -4.04 6.55 -6.89
N ASP A 200 -3.44 5.59 -6.20
CA ASP A 200 -2.48 5.80 -5.11
C ASP A 200 -1.07 5.82 -5.69
N ILE A 201 -0.43 6.99 -5.62
CA ILE A 201 0.92 7.22 -6.10
C ILE A 201 1.83 7.28 -4.87
N ILE A 202 2.70 6.29 -4.75
CA ILE A 202 3.64 6.15 -3.64
C ILE A 202 5.00 6.65 -4.09
N CYS A 203 5.39 7.82 -3.60
CA CYS A 203 6.74 8.35 -3.76
C CYS A 203 7.62 7.69 -2.69
N LYS A 204 8.27 6.58 -3.05
CA LYS A 204 9.09 5.76 -2.15
C LYS A 204 10.22 6.57 -1.54
N ALA A 205 10.45 6.36 -0.25
CA ALA A 205 11.66 6.84 0.39
C ALA A 205 12.88 6.38 -0.42
N SER A 206 13.88 7.26 -0.58
CA SER A 206 15.17 6.80 -1.07
C SER A 206 15.78 5.94 0.03
N GLY A 207 15.56 4.62 -0.03
CA GLY A 207 16.30 3.68 0.81
C GLY A 207 17.76 4.03 0.66
N GLY A 208 18.38 4.48 1.76
CA GLY A 208 19.63 5.23 1.74
C GLY A 208 20.59 4.67 0.70
N VAL A 209 20.83 5.45 -0.36
CA VAL A 209 21.94 5.20 -1.28
C VAL A 209 23.16 5.08 -0.39
N GLY A 210 23.67 3.86 -0.28
CA GLY A 210 24.46 3.41 0.85
C GLY A 210 25.51 4.43 1.24
N SER A 211 25.50 4.85 2.51
CA SER A 211 26.61 5.59 3.12
C SER A 211 27.29 6.55 2.15
N ILE A 212 26.53 7.47 1.54
CA ILE A 212 27.10 8.79 1.33
C ILE A 212 27.35 9.24 2.76
N LYS A 213 28.56 8.94 3.26
CA LYS A 213 29.21 9.81 4.22
C LYS A 213 29.11 11.15 3.53
N ALA A 214 28.05 11.90 3.84
CA ALA A 214 28.11 13.33 3.72
C ALA A 214 29.43 13.61 4.38
N LYS A 215 30.44 14.00 3.58
CA LYS A 215 31.59 14.65 4.13
C LYS A 215 30.91 15.80 4.84
N SER A 216 30.76 15.67 6.15
CA SER A 216 30.30 16.72 7.01
C SER A 216 31.41 17.74 6.86
N THR A 217 31.33 18.55 5.81
CA THR A 217 31.88 19.89 5.85
C THR A 217 31.30 20.42 7.15
N PRO A 218 32.14 20.66 8.17
CA PRO A 218 31.64 21.23 9.39
C PRO A 218 30.92 22.50 8.94
N ILE A 219 29.62 22.58 9.21
CA ILE A 219 28.95 23.87 9.21
C ILE A 219 29.55 24.58 10.43
N SER A 220 30.75 25.12 10.21
CA SER A 220 31.35 26.20 10.94
C SER A 220 30.48 27.41 10.63
N GLY A 221 29.34 27.47 11.32
CA GLY A 221 28.30 28.45 11.09
C GLY A 221 27.37 28.46 12.30
N ALA A 222 27.90 29.00 13.39
CA ALA A 222 27.21 29.77 14.42
C ALA A 222 25.81 29.29 14.86
N ASN A 223 25.80 28.69 16.07
CA ASN A 223 24.70 28.57 17.06
C ASN A 223 24.44 27.13 17.54
N SER A 224 25.49 26.33 17.74
CA SER A 224 25.43 25.30 18.79
C SER A 224 25.51 26.00 20.15
N ILE A 225 24.37 26.51 20.61
CA ILE A 225 24.13 26.72 22.04
C ILE A 225 24.46 25.39 22.70
N GLY A 226 25.46 25.39 23.60
CA GLY A 226 26.02 24.19 24.21
C GLY A 226 24.91 23.21 24.57
N GLY A 227 24.84 22.09 23.83
CA GLY A 227 23.80 21.09 23.94
C GLY A 227 23.94 20.39 25.28
N GLY A 228 23.32 20.97 26.30
CA GLY A 228 23.16 20.33 27.60
C GLY A 228 22.54 18.96 27.42
N TYR A 229 22.85 18.07 28.37
CA TYR A 229 22.28 16.73 28.43
C TYR A 229 20.75 16.78 28.19
N GLN A 230 20.29 16.00 27.21
CA GLN A 230 18.88 15.83 26.90
C GLN A 230 18.42 14.47 27.44
N PRO A 231 17.42 14.44 28.34
CA PRO A 231 16.92 13.19 28.86
C PRO A 231 16.29 12.34 27.74
N LEU A 232 16.42 11.02 27.86
CA LEU A 232 15.76 10.05 26.99
C LEU A 232 14.26 10.29 26.99
N MET A 233 13.69 10.50 25.80
CA MET A 233 12.25 10.61 25.58
C MET A 233 11.87 10.07 24.20
N ILE A 234 11.10 8.98 24.15
CA ILE A 234 10.62 8.41 22.89
C ILE A 234 9.36 9.12 22.45
N THR A 235 9.43 9.80 21.31
CA THR A 235 8.32 10.63 20.80
C THR A 235 7.43 9.87 19.83
N GLN A 236 7.97 8.86 19.15
CA GLN A 236 7.25 8.07 18.15
C GLN A 236 7.64 6.60 18.24
N ALA A 237 6.65 5.72 18.18
CA ALA A 237 6.89 4.31 17.95
C ALA A 237 5.74 3.65 17.22
N GLN A 238 6.04 2.62 16.44
CA GLN A 238 5.04 1.90 15.65
C GLN A 238 5.40 0.44 15.46
N ILE A 239 4.38 -0.41 15.39
CA ILE A 239 4.49 -1.81 15.00
C ILE A 239 4.19 -1.91 13.50
N THR A 240 5.08 -2.55 12.74
CA THR A 240 4.88 -2.81 11.32
C THR A 240 5.08 -4.30 11.01
N THR A 241 4.50 -4.74 9.89
CA THR A 241 4.70 -6.06 9.31
C THR A 241 4.80 -5.94 7.80
N ASN A 242 5.49 -6.89 7.16
CA ASN A 242 5.54 -6.97 5.70
C ASN A 242 4.22 -7.50 5.09
N LYS A 243 3.34 -8.11 5.89
CA LYS A 243 2.06 -8.69 5.45
C LYS A 243 0.94 -8.35 6.43
N ILE A 244 0.15 -7.32 6.12
CA ILE A 244 -1.04 -6.92 6.92
C ILE A 244 -2.11 -8.02 6.89
N HIS A 245 -2.25 -8.71 5.76
CA HIS A 245 -3.06 -9.92 5.60
C HIS A 245 -2.14 -11.10 5.36
N ASP A 246 -2.20 -12.11 6.22
CA ASP A 246 -1.39 -13.32 6.10
C ASP A 246 -2.27 -14.56 6.15
N ALA A 247 -1.95 -15.57 5.35
CA ALA A 247 -2.66 -16.83 5.32
C ALA A 247 -1.65 -17.97 5.43
N GLY A 248 -1.86 -18.89 6.36
CA GLY A 248 -0.93 -19.99 6.56
C GLY A 248 -1.42 -21.03 7.54
N TYR A 249 -0.60 -22.04 7.78
CA TYR A 249 -0.91 -23.09 8.73
C TYR A 249 -0.78 -22.62 10.18
N CYS A 250 -1.64 -23.13 11.06
CA CYS A 250 -1.53 -22.86 12.50
C CYS A 250 -0.94 -24.03 13.29
N PRO A 251 -0.19 -23.76 14.36
CA PRO A 251 0.41 -22.46 14.68
C PRO A 251 1.50 -22.08 13.66
N SER A 252 1.70 -20.77 13.43
CA SER A 252 2.83 -20.26 12.64
C SER A 252 3.45 -19.02 13.27
N ASP A 253 4.78 -18.95 13.21
CA ASP A 253 5.55 -17.80 13.69
C ASP A 253 5.57 -16.69 12.65
N LYS A 254 5.22 -15.49 13.09
CA LYS A 254 5.12 -14.29 12.25
C LYS A 254 6.06 -13.23 12.76
N GLN A 255 6.78 -12.60 11.83
CA GLN A 255 7.74 -11.55 12.16
C GLN A 255 7.10 -10.17 12.06
N PHE A 256 7.38 -9.35 13.07
CA PHE A 256 6.97 -7.97 13.17
C PHE A 256 8.18 -7.11 13.50
N THR A 257 8.09 -5.83 13.18
CA THR A 257 9.13 -4.85 13.46
C THR A 257 8.56 -3.72 14.31
N VAL A 258 9.22 -3.39 15.41
CA VAL A 258 8.95 -2.18 16.16
C VAL A 258 10.01 -1.15 15.78
N SER A 259 9.57 0.03 15.36
CA SER A 259 10.44 1.17 15.08
C SER A 259 10.18 2.25 16.12
N PHE A 260 11.23 2.84 16.68
CA PHE A 260 11.14 3.91 17.67
C PHE A 260 12.08 5.07 17.33
N LYS A 261 11.64 6.28 17.68
CA LYS A 261 12.36 7.55 17.50
C LYS A 261 12.09 8.48 18.69
N GLY A 262 13.11 9.22 19.10
CA GLY A 262 13.08 10.08 20.27
C GLY A 262 14.31 10.98 20.38
N HIS A 263 14.52 11.49 21.59
CA HIS A 263 15.65 12.32 21.98
C HIS A 263 16.45 11.63 23.09
N GLY A 264 17.70 12.04 23.28
CA GLY A 264 18.56 11.55 24.37
C GLY A 264 19.10 10.15 24.13
N LYS A 265 19.70 9.59 25.19
CA LYS A 265 20.39 8.31 25.16
C LYS A 265 20.06 7.47 26.40
N GLY A 266 19.96 6.17 26.22
CA GLY A 266 19.71 5.24 27.32
C GLY A 266 19.26 3.88 26.81
N TYR A 267 18.25 3.31 27.46
CA TYR A 267 17.69 1.99 27.15
C TYR A 267 16.18 2.05 27.04
N ILE A 268 15.65 1.27 26.11
CA ILE A 268 14.22 1.13 25.87
C ILE A 268 13.83 -0.33 26.14
N ARG A 269 12.67 -0.52 26.76
CA ARG A 269 11.93 -1.78 26.70
C ARG A 269 10.57 -1.50 26.10
N TYR A 270 10.01 -2.46 25.40
CA TYR A 270 8.63 -2.36 24.96
C TYR A 270 7.87 -3.66 25.22
N SER A 271 6.56 -3.52 25.38
CA SER A 271 5.63 -4.63 25.48
C SER A 271 4.57 -4.52 24.40
N ILE A 272 4.22 -5.65 23.79
CA ILE A 272 3.12 -5.75 22.83
C ILE A 272 1.92 -6.32 23.57
N VAL A 273 0.82 -5.58 23.56
CA VAL A 273 -0.42 -5.95 24.26
C VAL A 273 -1.50 -6.30 23.25
N MET A 274 -2.22 -7.39 23.50
CA MET A 274 -3.35 -7.83 22.69
C MET A 274 -4.50 -8.21 23.63
N GLY A 275 -5.66 -7.56 23.48
CA GLY A 275 -6.82 -7.81 24.35
C GLY A 275 -6.53 -7.60 25.84
N GLY A 276 -5.67 -6.63 26.18
CA GLY A 276 -5.27 -6.34 27.57
C GLY A 276 -4.12 -7.17 28.12
N ASN A 277 -3.70 -8.24 27.44
CA ASN A 277 -2.61 -9.12 27.88
C ASN A 277 -1.31 -8.83 27.12
N SER A 278 -0.18 -8.82 27.82
CA SER A 278 1.14 -8.75 27.18
C SER A 278 1.44 -10.06 26.46
N VAL A 279 1.65 -10.01 25.15
CA VAL A 279 1.99 -11.16 24.30
C VAL A 279 3.48 -11.21 23.96
N TYR A 280 4.20 -10.11 24.16
CA TYR A 280 5.63 -10.02 23.96
C TYR A 280 6.22 -8.91 24.84
N GLN A 281 7.40 -9.12 25.38
CA GLN A 281 8.19 -8.10 26.07
C GLN A 281 9.64 -8.17 25.59
N SER A 282 10.21 -7.02 25.24
CA SER A 282 11.60 -6.93 24.79
C SER A 282 12.56 -6.95 25.98
N PHE A 283 13.79 -7.39 25.72
CA PHE A 283 14.93 -7.07 26.59
C PHE A 283 15.28 -5.57 26.49
N PRO A 284 16.12 -5.01 27.41
CA PRO A 284 16.65 -3.66 27.26
C PRO A 284 17.39 -3.47 25.92
N ILE A 285 16.95 -2.51 25.12
CA ILE A 285 17.58 -2.14 23.86
C ILE A 285 18.27 -0.79 24.04
N SER A 286 19.57 -0.72 23.77
CA SER A 286 20.30 0.56 23.78
C SER A 286 19.75 1.50 22.71
N TYR A 287 19.50 2.75 23.09
CA TYR A 287 19.01 3.79 22.20
C TYR A 287 19.89 5.03 22.27
N ASN A 288 20.18 5.61 21.11
CA ASN A 288 20.79 6.92 20.97
C ASN A 288 20.06 7.67 19.85
N SER A 289 19.55 8.87 20.14
CA SER A 289 18.84 9.70 19.15
C SER A 289 19.68 10.05 17.93
N ASP A 290 21.02 10.05 18.05
CA ASP A 290 21.93 10.32 16.93
C ASP A 290 21.88 9.24 15.84
N GLU A 291 21.40 8.03 16.18
CA GLU A 291 21.23 6.91 15.24
C GLU A 291 19.93 7.03 14.42
N GLY A 292 19.06 8.02 14.73
CA GLY A 292 17.77 8.18 14.08
C GLY A 292 16.74 7.15 14.51
N TYR A 293 16.09 6.48 13.54
CA TYR A 293 15.13 5.41 13.82
C TYR A 293 15.86 4.14 14.22
N LYS A 294 15.50 3.60 15.38
CA LYS A 294 15.97 2.29 15.81
C LYS A 294 14.88 1.27 15.59
N GLN A 295 15.26 0.11 15.04
CA GLN A 295 14.35 -0.98 14.73
C GLN A 295 14.68 -2.21 15.58
N HIS A 296 13.64 -2.95 15.96
CA HIS A 296 13.76 -4.22 16.65
C HIS A 296 12.72 -5.21 16.12
N HIS A 297 13.15 -6.42 15.77
CA HIS A 297 12.27 -7.46 15.24
C HIS A 297 11.80 -8.38 16.37
N PHE A 298 10.53 -8.79 16.34
CA PHE A 298 10.01 -9.81 17.22
C PHE A 298 9.14 -10.80 16.45
N SER A 299 9.04 -12.01 17.01
CA SER A 299 8.18 -13.07 16.47
C SER A 299 6.96 -13.24 17.37
N TYR A 300 5.79 -13.43 16.76
CA TYR A 300 4.55 -13.79 17.43
C TYR A 300 3.99 -15.06 16.78
N THR A 301 3.71 -16.07 17.61
CA THR A 301 3.12 -17.33 17.15
C THR A 301 1.60 -17.16 17.03
N ALA A 302 1.11 -17.10 15.80
CA ALA A 302 -0.32 -17.05 15.54
C ALA A 302 -0.93 -18.44 15.78
N ALA A 303 -1.64 -18.58 16.90
CA ALA A 303 -2.39 -19.78 17.24
C ALA A 303 -3.88 -19.63 16.88
N LEU A 304 -4.53 -20.77 16.65
CA LEU A 304 -5.99 -20.85 16.69
C LEU A 304 -6.44 -20.47 18.09
N ASP A 305 -7.43 -19.59 18.16
CA ASP A 305 -8.04 -19.18 19.43
C ASP A 305 -8.62 -20.43 20.11
N GLU A 306 -8.20 -20.73 21.33
CA GLU A 306 -8.51 -22.00 22.02
C GLU A 306 -10.02 -22.23 22.18
N ASN A 307 -10.81 -21.15 22.14
CA ASN A 307 -12.26 -21.17 22.26
C ASN A 307 -13.01 -21.22 20.91
N LYS A 308 -12.33 -21.45 19.78
CA LYS A 308 -12.97 -21.43 18.45
C LYS A 308 -12.99 -22.81 17.79
N THR A 309 -14.19 -23.25 17.42
CA THR A 309 -14.48 -24.51 16.71
C THR A 309 -13.82 -24.55 15.32
N TRP A 310 -13.61 -25.77 14.81
CA TRP A 310 -13.10 -26.06 13.45
C TRP A 310 -13.89 -25.34 12.33
N GLU A 311 -15.12 -24.91 12.61
CA GLU A 311 -16.00 -24.14 11.72
C GLU A 311 -15.50 -22.73 11.36
N LYS A 312 -14.49 -22.22 12.08
CA LYS A 312 -13.85 -20.93 11.79
C LYS A 312 -12.49 -21.06 11.08
N ILE A 313 -12.10 -22.27 10.73
CA ILE A 313 -10.91 -22.50 9.89
C ILE A 313 -11.16 -21.89 8.50
N ASN A 314 -10.10 -21.34 7.90
CA ASN A 314 -10.15 -20.55 6.66
C ASN A 314 -10.91 -19.22 6.76
N LYS A 315 -11.32 -18.79 7.96
CA LYS A 315 -11.81 -17.42 8.17
C LYS A 315 -10.66 -16.51 8.58
N GLU A 316 -10.76 -15.26 8.17
CA GLU A 316 -9.81 -14.22 8.56
C GLU A 316 -10.10 -13.74 9.99
N PHE A 317 -9.04 -13.60 10.78
CA PHE A 317 -9.10 -13.09 12.14
C PHE A 317 -8.33 -11.77 12.24
N LYS A 318 -8.97 -10.74 12.79
CA LYS A 318 -8.32 -9.49 13.15
C LYS A 318 -7.65 -9.61 14.52
N ARG A 319 -6.39 -9.20 14.62
CA ARG A 319 -5.61 -9.03 15.86
C ARG A 319 -5.19 -7.57 15.97
N ASP A 320 -5.56 -6.94 17.07
CA ASP A 320 -5.20 -5.55 17.34
C ASP A 320 -4.09 -5.52 18.38
N PHE A 321 -2.89 -5.12 17.96
CA PHE A 321 -1.74 -4.95 18.82
C PHE A 321 -1.65 -3.51 19.32
N SER A 322 -1.35 -3.35 20.60
CA SER A 322 -0.98 -2.08 21.24
C SER A 322 0.48 -2.14 21.66
N LEU A 323 1.16 -0.99 21.65
CA LEU A 323 2.57 -0.86 22.01
C LEU A 323 2.70 -0.05 23.31
N LEU A 324 3.35 -0.63 24.31
CA LEU A 324 3.73 0.07 25.54
C LEU A 324 5.25 0.19 25.60
N ILE A 325 5.77 1.34 26.04
CA ILE A 325 7.21 1.62 26.07
C ILE A 325 7.64 2.03 27.46
N GLU A 326 8.73 1.43 27.94
CA GLU A 326 9.48 1.86 29.12
C GLU A 326 10.84 2.41 28.69
N GLU A 327 11.24 3.50 29.32
CA GLU A 327 12.46 4.23 29.03
C GLU A 327 13.31 4.28 30.30
N LYS A 328 14.60 4.01 30.14
CA LYS A 328 15.63 4.23 31.17
C LYS A 328 16.70 5.11 30.55
N ASP A 329 16.68 6.37 30.92
CA ASP A 329 17.75 7.30 30.57
C ASP A 329 19.13 6.78 31.02
N GLU A 330 20.20 7.15 30.30
CA GLU A 330 21.57 6.71 30.64
C GLU A 330 22.00 7.05 32.07
N ASN A 331 21.50 8.16 32.63
CA ASN A 331 21.77 8.60 33.99
C ASN A 331 20.70 8.11 35.00
N ALA A 332 19.62 7.48 34.55
CA ALA A 332 18.57 6.96 35.41
C ALA A 332 18.92 5.56 35.95
N LYS A 333 18.52 5.28 37.20
CA LYS A 333 18.71 3.96 37.83
C LYS A 333 17.63 2.95 37.44
N LYS A 334 16.42 3.40 37.11
CA LYS A 334 15.24 2.56 36.87
C LYS A 334 14.57 2.92 35.54
N PHE A 335 13.86 1.95 34.96
CA PHE A 335 12.94 2.17 33.86
C PHE A 335 11.70 2.93 34.35
N THR A 336 11.15 3.76 33.47
CA THR A 336 9.92 4.51 33.68
C THR A 336 9.03 4.36 32.45
N TRP A 337 7.72 4.24 32.65
CA TRP A 337 6.78 4.19 31.53
C TRP A 337 6.81 5.51 30.76
N SER A 338 6.89 5.40 29.43
CA SER A 338 6.76 6.56 28.56
C SER A 338 5.33 7.08 28.61
N LYS A 339 5.16 8.29 29.15
CA LYS A 339 3.84 8.95 29.29
C LYS A 339 3.50 9.85 28.10
N LYS A 340 4.46 10.08 27.22
CA LYS A 340 4.40 11.09 26.16
C LYS A 340 4.90 10.45 24.88
N GLY A 341 4.05 10.36 23.85
CA GLY A 341 4.45 9.83 22.55
C GLY A 341 3.25 9.37 21.73
N HIS A 342 3.41 9.36 20.41
CA HIS A 342 2.44 8.75 19.52
C HIS A 342 2.85 7.29 19.28
N PHE A 343 2.19 6.37 19.96
CA PHE A 343 2.45 4.93 19.83
C PHE A 343 1.34 4.30 19.01
N THR A 344 1.65 3.98 17.75
CA THR A 344 0.67 3.41 16.83
C THR A 344 0.65 1.90 16.98
N GLY A 345 -0.52 1.36 17.32
CA GLY A 345 -0.78 -0.07 17.26
C GLY A 345 -0.84 -0.61 15.83
N LEU A 346 -1.10 -1.91 15.68
CA LEU A 346 -1.27 -2.56 14.39
C LEU A 346 -2.51 -3.45 14.41
N SER A 347 -3.42 -3.23 13.48
CA SER A 347 -4.45 -4.21 13.12
C SER A 347 -3.89 -5.17 12.07
N TRP A 348 -3.68 -6.42 12.47
CA TRP A 348 -3.16 -7.48 11.63
C TRP A 348 -4.23 -8.53 11.38
N TYR A 349 -4.34 -8.99 10.14
CA TYR A 349 -5.35 -9.95 9.71
C TYR A 349 -4.68 -11.28 9.35
N TYR A 350 -5.19 -12.37 9.90
CA TYR A 350 -4.62 -13.68 9.68
C TYR A 350 -5.68 -14.73 9.42
N THR A 351 -5.48 -15.50 8.35
CA THR A 351 -6.30 -16.66 8.01
C THR A 351 -5.55 -17.95 8.36
N CYS A 352 -6.16 -18.73 9.24
CA CYS A 352 -5.61 -19.99 9.71
C CYS A 352 -6.07 -21.15 8.82
N LYS A 353 -5.11 -21.91 8.27
CA LYS A 353 -5.33 -23.17 7.57
C LYS A 353 -4.96 -24.36 8.47
N PRO A 354 -5.70 -25.48 8.42
CA PRO A 354 -5.32 -26.67 9.16
C PRO A 354 -4.07 -27.26 8.50
N LYS A 355 -3.07 -27.69 9.31
CA LYS A 355 -1.95 -28.44 8.76
C LYS A 355 -2.53 -29.72 8.12
N PRO A 356 -2.21 -30.03 6.86
CA PRO A 356 -2.59 -31.32 6.31
C PRO A 356 -2.03 -32.38 7.25
N ALA A 357 -2.88 -33.31 7.68
CA ALA A 357 -2.41 -34.49 8.38
C ALA A 357 -1.41 -35.16 7.44
N VAL A 358 -0.11 -35.07 7.74
CA VAL A 358 0.88 -35.84 7.03
C VAL A 358 0.47 -37.28 7.31
N PRO A 359 0.09 -38.08 6.29
CA PRO A 359 -0.20 -39.47 6.54
C PRO A 359 1.08 -40.03 7.13
N THR A 360 1.01 -40.43 8.40
CA THR A 360 2.07 -41.18 9.04
C THR A 360 2.14 -42.46 8.23
N VAL A 361 3.04 -42.50 7.25
CA VAL A 361 3.30 -43.71 6.49
C VAL A 361 3.96 -44.63 7.50
N ASN A 362 3.14 -45.40 8.23
CA ASN A 362 3.63 -46.54 8.98
C ASN A 362 4.25 -47.46 7.91
N PRO A 363 5.58 -47.65 7.89
CA PRO A 363 6.20 -48.58 6.98
C PRO A 363 5.88 -49.98 7.53
N GLY A 364 4.71 -50.49 7.16
CA GLY A 364 4.19 -51.78 7.59
C GLY A 364 3.00 -51.62 8.53
N PHE A 365 1.78 -51.77 8.01
CA PHE A 365 0.82 -52.76 8.48
C PHE A 365 -0.48 -52.67 7.66
N LYS A 366 -0.90 -53.80 7.09
CA LYS A 366 -2.26 -54.02 6.59
C LYS A 366 -3.12 -54.47 7.79
N ALA A 367 -4.24 -53.81 8.05
CA ALA A 367 -5.50 -54.45 8.47
C ALA A 367 -6.64 -53.42 8.61
N PRO A 368 -7.90 -53.79 8.26
CA PRO A 368 -9.07 -52.93 8.39
C PRO A 368 -9.67 -53.03 9.80
N GLY A 369 -10.03 -51.88 10.38
CA GLY A 369 -10.88 -51.80 11.57
C GLY A 369 -10.20 -51.20 12.79
N SER A 370 -10.11 -49.86 12.86
CA SER A 370 -10.10 -49.17 14.15
C SER A 370 -10.49 -47.70 13.99
N THR A 371 -11.28 -47.25 14.95
CA THR A 371 -11.94 -45.94 15.09
C THR A 371 -10.97 -44.77 15.25
N PRO A 372 -11.36 -43.54 14.85
CA PRO A 372 -10.47 -42.38 14.87
C PRO A 372 -10.17 -41.89 16.29
N VAL A 373 -8.89 -41.75 16.61
CA VAL A 373 -8.37 -41.15 17.85
C VAL A 373 -8.27 -39.63 17.68
N ILE A 374 -8.88 -38.87 18.60
CA ILE A 374 -8.82 -37.40 18.65
C ILE A 374 -7.47 -36.96 19.24
N PRO A 375 -6.68 -36.11 18.58
CA PRO A 375 -5.40 -35.63 19.12
C PRO A 375 -5.60 -34.60 20.24
N GLY A 376 -4.82 -34.76 21.32
CA GLY A 376 -4.83 -33.92 22.51
C GLY A 376 -4.34 -32.48 22.31
N GLN A 377 -4.84 -31.63 23.21
CA GLN A 377 -4.59 -30.20 23.40
C GLN A 377 -3.09 -29.84 23.44
N LEU A 378 -2.68 -28.84 22.65
CA LEU A 378 -1.37 -28.18 22.77
C LEU A 378 -1.58 -26.74 23.23
N THR A 379 -1.08 -26.39 24.42
CA THR A 379 -0.99 -25.01 24.92
C THR A 379 0.10 -24.23 24.18
N PRO A 380 -0.17 -22.99 23.72
CA PRO A 380 0.84 -22.15 23.06
C PRO A 380 1.89 -21.65 24.05
N ARG A 381 3.17 -21.80 23.68
CA ARG A 381 4.33 -21.28 24.43
C ARG A 381 5.22 -20.49 23.47
N ALA A 382 5.34 -19.19 23.67
CA ALA A 382 6.34 -18.38 22.98
C ALA A 382 7.74 -18.75 23.50
N GLN A 383 8.66 -19.11 22.61
CA GLN A 383 10.06 -19.35 22.95
C GLN A 383 10.91 -18.18 22.51
N ALA A 384 11.75 -17.68 23.44
CA ALA A 384 12.87 -16.84 23.09
C ALA A 384 13.93 -17.70 22.40
N THR A 385 14.35 -17.31 21.19
CA THR A 385 15.57 -17.85 20.59
C THR A 385 16.76 -17.33 21.40
N SER A 386 17.34 -18.21 22.22
CA SER A 386 18.60 -17.94 22.93
C SER A 386 19.72 -17.69 21.90
N PRO A 387 20.67 -16.77 22.16
CA PRO A 387 21.72 -16.46 21.21
C PRO A 387 22.65 -17.66 21.00
N SER A 388 22.93 -17.98 19.73
CA SER A 388 23.93 -18.97 19.35
C SER A 388 25.30 -18.60 19.91
N LYS A 389 26.01 -19.59 20.49
CA LYS A 389 27.37 -19.45 21.05
C LYS A 389 28.30 -18.66 20.12
N PRO A 390 29.20 -17.82 20.68
CA PRO A 390 30.19 -17.12 19.88
C PRO A 390 31.14 -18.13 19.21
N VAL A 391 31.19 -18.09 17.88
CA VAL A 391 32.21 -18.77 17.09
C VAL A 391 33.56 -18.14 17.45
N ARG A 392 34.51 -18.99 17.87
CA ARG A 392 35.88 -18.63 18.20
C ARG A 392 36.53 -17.99 16.97
N LYS A 393 36.78 -16.68 17.00
CA LYS A 393 37.57 -16.00 15.96
C LYS A 393 38.99 -16.54 15.99
N ILE A 394 39.44 -17.11 14.87
CA ILE A 394 40.86 -17.34 14.60
C ILE A 394 41.45 -15.98 14.24
N THR A 395 42.38 -15.51 15.07
CA THR A 395 43.16 -14.30 14.84
C THR A 395 44.21 -14.60 13.77
N THR A 396 44.03 -14.09 12.56
CA THR A 396 45.12 -13.89 11.61
C THR A 396 45.51 -12.42 11.61
N THR A 397 46.76 -12.17 12.01
CA THR A 397 47.39 -10.86 12.06
C THR A 397 47.51 -10.29 10.64
N PRO A 398 47.02 -9.07 10.36
CA PRO A 398 47.22 -8.43 9.06
C PRO A 398 48.69 -8.00 8.90
N PRO A 399 49.30 -8.14 7.71
CA PRO A 399 50.60 -7.54 7.42
C PRO A 399 50.49 -6.01 7.42
N GLY A 400 51.51 -5.37 7.96
CA GLY A 400 51.58 -3.92 8.17
C GLY A 400 51.56 -3.12 6.85
N PRO A 401 51.15 -1.84 6.91
CA PRO A 401 51.01 -1.00 5.73
C PRO A 401 52.37 -0.70 5.09
N GLN A 402 52.47 -0.96 3.77
CA GLN A 402 53.56 -0.45 2.94
C GLN A 402 53.37 1.07 2.68
N PRO A 403 54.46 1.85 2.62
CA PRO A 403 54.39 3.28 2.36
C PRO A 403 53.96 3.56 0.91
N ILE A 404 53.01 4.48 0.75
CA ILE A 404 52.53 4.97 -0.54
C ILE A 404 53.47 6.09 -1.03
N PRO A 405 53.94 6.06 -2.29
CA PRO A 405 54.74 7.14 -2.88
C PRO A 405 53.99 8.47 -2.95
N GLN A 406 54.65 9.57 -2.59
CA GLN A 406 54.09 10.92 -2.70
C GLN A 406 53.97 11.35 -4.17
N LEU A 407 52.74 11.60 -4.63
CA LEU A 407 52.49 12.35 -5.87
C LEU A 407 52.74 13.84 -5.62
N GLN A 408 53.72 14.41 -6.31
CA GLN A 408 53.91 15.86 -6.39
C GLN A 408 52.85 16.47 -7.31
N LEU A 409 51.98 17.33 -6.76
CA LEU A 409 51.09 18.17 -7.55
C LEU A 409 51.85 19.43 -7.99
N LYS A 410 51.95 19.61 -9.31
CA LYS A 410 52.44 20.81 -9.98
C LYS A 410 51.31 21.86 -10.00
N SER A 411 51.59 23.06 -9.50
CA SER A 411 50.66 24.19 -9.49
C SER A 411 50.34 24.65 -10.93
N PRO A 412 49.06 24.93 -11.26
CA PRO A 412 48.74 25.62 -12.51
C PRO A 412 48.97 27.13 -12.38
N THR A 413 49.67 27.63 -13.38
CA THR A 413 50.01 29.02 -13.65
C THR A 413 48.75 29.86 -13.90
N SER A 414 48.80 31.09 -13.38
CA SER A 414 47.90 32.22 -13.65
C SER A 414 47.85 32.58 -15.14
N GLU A 415 46.79 33.31 -15.52
CA GLU A 415 46.74 34.30 -16.61
C GLU A 415 46.12 33.84 -17.95
N GLU A 416 44.87 34.24 -18.20
CA GLU A 416 44.53 35.03 -19.40
C GLU A 416 43.13 35.67 -19.28
N GLN A 417 43.07 37.01 -19.39
CA GLN A 417 41.84 37.78 -19.54
C GLN A 417 41.36 37.78 -21.00
N PRO A 418 40.06 37.64 -21.29
CA PRO A 418 39.56 37.85 -22.65
C PRO A 418 39.31 39.33 -22.96
N LYS A 419 39.92 39.75 -24.06
CA LYS A 419 39.80 41.03 -24.76
C LYS A 419 38.36 41.34 -25.20
N ARG A 420 37.97 42.58 -24.94
CA ARG A 420 36.78 43.29 -25.47
C ARG A 420 36.93 43.46 -26.99
N VAL A 421 35.98 42.96 -27.78
CA VAL A 421 35.85 43.32 -29.21
C VAL A 421 34.55 44.09 -29.38
N ILE A 422 34.69 45.33 -29.83
CA ILE A 422 33.64 46.22 -30.29
C ILE A 422 33.38 45.89 -31.76
N ARG A 423 32.12 45.63 -32.12
CA ARG A 423 31.50 46.05 -33.38
C ARG A 423 29.99 45.96 -33.28
#